data_AF-A0A965EX33-F1
#
_entry.id   AF-A0A965EX33-F1
#
_cell.length_a   1.000
_cell.length_b   1.000
_cell.length_c   1.000
_cell.angle_alpha   90.00
_cell.angle_beta   90.00
_cell.angle_gamma   90.00
#
_symmetry.space_group_name_H-M   'P 1'
#
loop_
_entity.id
_entity.type
_entity.pdbx_description
1 polymer ?
#
loop_
_entity_poly.entity_id
_entity_poly.type
_entity_poly.pdbx_seq_one_letter_code
_entity_poly.pdbx_strand_id
1 'polypeptide(L)'
;AAAVVLLAAFVIIEIKVAHPLLPMRVLLDRNRGGSYLGLTLASMALFGVFLFLTYYLQTTLGYSPVMTGIAFLPMIGAIMLTATTSTALLLPRIGARIPVTIGLILGAVGMVLFTQLGVDTSYVTHVLPGLLVTGLGLGLVFAISFEVGTMGVEKHDAGVASAMVNTTQQVGGSIGTALLSTIFATAVASFLTTASSPESPMAKAQAAVHGYSVAFWWSALIFLVAAVTCGLVMSSRLPEHDPDVPRVAV
;
A
#
# COMPACT_ATOMS: atom_id res chain seq x y z
N ALA A 1 -21.23 10.23 5.18
CA ALA A 1 -21.97 10.34 6.46
C ALA A 1 -22.34 8.96 7.03
N ALA A 2 -23.15 8.15 6.35
CA ALA A 2 -23.58 6.83 6.85
C ALA A 2 -22.41 5.88 7.20
N ALA A 3 -21.37 5.81 6.38
CA ALA A 3 -20.18 4.97 6.66
C ALA A 3 -19.46 5.36 7.97
N VAL A 4 -19.30 6.67 8.23
CA VAL A 4 -18.66 7.17 9.46
C VAL A 4 -19.52 6.87 10.68
N VAL A 5 -20.84 7.02 10.56
CA VAL A 5 -21.79 6.71 11.64
C VAL A 5 -21.81 5.21 11.95
N LEU A 6 -21.82 4.35 10.94
CA LEU A 6 -21.77 2.90 11.11
C LEU A 6 -20.43 2.44 11.70
N LEU A 7 -19.31 3.04 11.27
CA LEU A 7 -17.99 2.76 11.85
C LEU A 7 -17.93 3.17 13.33
N ALA A 8 -18.44 4.36 13.66
CA ALA A 8 -18.50 4.82 15.05
C ALA A 8 -19.42 3.93 15.90
N ALA A 9 -20.58 3.54 15.37
CA ALA A 9 -21.49 2.62 16.05
C ALA A 9 -20.84 1.24 16.29
N PHE A 10 -20.14 0.69 15.29
CA PHE A 10 -19.40 -0.56 15.41
C PHE A 10 -18.36 -0.48 16.54
N VAL A 11 -17.53 0.57 16.55
CA VAL A 11 -16.52 0.77 17.61
C VAL A 11 -17.17 0.87 18.99
N ILE A 12 -18.30 1.59 19.11
CA ILE A 12 -19.01 1.73 20.39
C ILE A 12 -19.61 0.40 20.86
N ILE A 13 -20.14 -0.41 19.94
CA ILE A 13 -20.70 -1.73 20.25
C ILE A 13 -19.58 -2.65 20.74
N GLU A 14 -18.45 -2.66 20.05
CA GLU A 14 -17.34 -3.58 20.36
C GLU A 14 -16.59 -3.25 21.64
N ILE A 15 -16.63 -2.00 22.09
CA ILE A 15 -16.14 -1.61 23.42
C ILE A 15 -17.09 -2.08 24.54
N LYS A 16 -18.38 -2.27 24.24
CA LYS A 16 -19.42 -2.56 25.24
C LYS A 16 -19.78 -4.05 25.38
N VAL A 17 -19.48 -4.88 24.39
CA VAL A 17 -19.84 -6.30 24.37
C VAL A 17 -18.88 -7.14 25.23
N ALA A 18 -19.41 -8.11 25.97
CA ALA A 18 -18.65 -8.97 26.88
C ALA A 18 -17.71 -9.97 26.18
N HIS A 19 -18.05 -10.37 24.95
CA HIS A 19 -17.23 -11.22 24.06
C HIS A 19 -17.04 -10.52 22.71
N PRO A 20 -16.20 -9.48 22.62
CA PRO A 20 -16.01 -8.73 21.39
C PRO A 20 -15.34 -9.59 20.33
N LEU A 21 -15.77 -9.47 19.07
CA LEU A 21 -15.12 -10.12 17.93
C LEU A 21 -13.73 -9.53 17.68
N LEU A 22 -13.54 -8.25 18.04
CA LEU A 22 -12.24 -7.59 18.06
C LEU A 22 -11.86 -7.26 19.50
N PRO A 23 -11.07 -8.11 20.17
CA PRO A 23 -10.52 -7.74 21.46
C PRO A 23 -9.67 -6.48 21.28
N MET A 24 -10.20 -5.33 21.70
CA MET A 24 -9.57 -4.02 21.52
C MET A 24 -8.15 -3.95 22.12
N ARG A 25 -7.82 -4.85 23.06
CA ARG A 25 -6.46 -5.08 23.57
C ARG A 25 -5.45 -5.44 22.47
N VAL A 26 -5.87 -6.13 21.42
CA VAL A 26 -5.04 -6.49 20.24
C VAL A 26 -4.78 -5.27 19.36
N LEU A 27 -5.77 -4.36 19.23
CA LEU A 27 -5.66 -3.13 18.42
C LEU A 27 -4.95 -1.99 19.15
N LEU A 28 -5.04 -1.94 20.48
CA LEU A 28 -4.38 -0.95 21.33
C LEU A 28 -2.86 -1.21 21.48
N ASP A 29 -2.37 -2.38 21.06
CA ASP A 29 -0.94 -2.59 20.92
C ASP A 29 -0.39 -1.66 19.84
N ARG A 30 0.57 -0.83 20.25
CA ARG A 30 1.11 0.25 19.44
C ARG A 30 1.82 -0.25 18.17
N ASN A 31 2.38 -1.45 18.18
CA ASN A 31 2.99 -2.06 16.99
C ASN A 31 1.93 -2.62 16.05
N ARG A 32 0.91 -3.33 16.58
CA ARG A 32 -0.17 -3.90 15.76
C ARG A 32 -1.05 -2.81 15.13
N GLY A 33 -1.47 -1.83 15.91
CA GLY A 33 -2.25 -0.69 15.40
C GLY A 33 -1.46 0.10 14.34
N GLY A 34 -0.16 0.31 14.56
CA GLY A 34 0.73 0.93 13.56
C GLY A 34 0.87 0.12 12.28
N SER A 35 0.97 -1.21 12.38
CA SER A 35 0.99 -2.12 11.24
C SER A 35 -0.31 -2.09 10.45
N TYR A 36 -1.47 -2.16 11.10
CA TYR A 36 -2.76 -2.08 10.40
C TYR A 36 -2.97 -0.73 9.72
N LEU A 37 -2.59 0.37 10.36
CA LEU A 37 -2.63 1.70 9.73
C LEU A 37 -1.73 1.74 8.49
N GLY A 38 -0.50 1.23 8.61
CA GLY A 38 0.47 1.15 7.51
C GLY A 38 -0.05 0.30 6.36
N LEU A 39 -0.62 -0.87 6.65
CA LEU A 39 -1.30 -1.74 5.69
C LEU A 39 -2.46 -1.03 4.99
N THR A 40 -3.29 -0.29 5.72
CA THR A 40 -4.41 0.47 5.14
C THR A 40 -3.90 1.47 4.11
N LEU A 41 -2.97 2.34 4.52
CA LEU A 41 -2.47 3.44 3.70
C LEU A 41 -1.63 2.93 2.53
N ALA A 42 -0.80 1.91 2.74
CA ALA A 42 -0.05 1.27 1.67
C ALA A 42 -0.99 0.62 0.65
N SER A 43 -2.10 0.00 1.09
CA SER A 43 -3.09 -0.59 0.19
C SER A 43 -3.89 0.46 -0.58
N MET A 44 -4.21 1.59 0.05
CA MET A 44 -4.81 2.75 -0.63
C MET A 44 -3.96 3.20 -1.82
N ALA A 45 -2.66 3.36 -1.61
CA ALA A 45 -1.75 3.77 -2.67
C ALA A 45 -1.51 2.65 -3.70
N LEU A 46 -1.30 1.41 -3.24
CA LEU A 46 -0.99 0.26 -4.09
C LEU A 46 -2.06 -0.02 -5.14
N PHE A 47 -3.33 -0.03 -4.75
CA PHE A 47 -4.40 -0.30 -5.70
C PHE A 47 -4.52 0.81 -6.76
N GLY A 48 -4.24 2.06 -6.38
CA GLY A 48 -4.12 3.15 -7.35
C GLY A 48 -2.99 2.89 -8.34
N VAL A 49 -1.81 2.50 -7.86
CA VAL A 49 -0.65 2.17 -8.71
C VAL A 49 -1.00 1.09 -9.71
N PHE A 50 -1.56 -0.02 -9.24
CA PHE A 50 -1.92 -1.12 -10.12
C PHE A 50 -2.89 -0.66 -11.20
N LEU A 51 -3.92 0.10 -10.84
CA LEU A 51 -4.93 0.58 -11.78
C LEU A 51 -4.33 1.55 -12.82
N PHE A 52 -3.66 2.62 -12.38
CA PHE A 52 -3.15 3.64 -13.30
C PHE A 52 -1.96 3.17 -14.11
N LEU A 53 -1.05 2.37 -13.52
CA LEU A 53 0.07 1.83 -14.27
C LEU A 53 -0.39 0.78 -15.29
N THR A 54 -1.42 -0.01 -14.97
CA THR A 54 -2.06 -0.92 -15.94
C THR A 54 -2.67 -0.13 -17.08
N TYR A 55 -3.43 0.93 -16.79
CA TYR A 55 -3.98 1.78 -17.86
C TYR A 55 -2.87 2.46 -18.67
N TYR A 56 -1.82 2.97 -18.04
CA TYR A 56 -0.69 3.53 -18.76
C TYR A 56 -0.03 2.52 -19.71
N LEU A 57 0.27 1.30 -19.24
CA LEU A 57 0.87 0.25 -20.06
C LEU A 57 -0.03 -0.15 -21.24
N GLN A 58 -1.34 -0.29 -21.01
CA GLN A 58 -2.27 -0.76 -22.05
C GLN A 58 -2.70 0.35 -23.00
N THR A 59 -3.09 1.52 -22.49
CA THR A 59 -3.68 2.60 -23.29
C THR A 59 -2.64 3.54 -23.88
N THR A 60 -1.48 3.69 -23.22
CA THR A 60 -0.43 4.63 -23.66
C THR A 60 0.69 3.89 -24.38
N LEU A 61 1.20 2.80 -23.80
CA LEU A 61 2.27 1.99 -24.41
C LEU A 61 1.74 0.86 -25.32
N GLY A 62 0.42 0.66 -25.40
CA GLY A 62 -0.19 -0.31 -26.30
C GLY A 62 0.06 -1.77 -25.93
N TYR A 63 0.43 -2.07 -24.68
CA TYR A 63 0.68 -3.44 -24.25
C TYR A 63 -0.64 -4.23 -24.20
N SER A 64 -0.58 -5.50 -24.58
CA SER A 64 -1.70 -6.41 -24.33
C SER A 64 -1.87 -6.65 -22.82
N PRO A 65 -3.05 -7.11 -22.35
CA PRO A 65 -3.23 -7.47 -20.94
C PRO A 65 -2.23 -8.51 -20.44
N VAL A 66 -1.87 -9.48 -21.31
CA VAL A 66 -0.86 -10.51 -21.00
C VAL A 66 0.53 -9.88 -20.86
N MET A 67 0.94 -9.02 -21.78
CA MET A 67 2.23 -8.32 -21.70
C MET A 67 2.30 -7.38 -20.50
N THR A 68 1.18 -6.75 -20.14
CA THR A 68 1.08 -5.94 -18.93
C THR A 68 1.32 -6.80 -17.69
N GLY A 69 0.72 -7.98 -17.60
CA GLY A 69 0.99 -8.91 -16.50
C GLY A 69 2.47 -9.33 -16.41
N ILE A 70 3.10 -9.63 -17.55
CA ILE A 70 4.54 -9.94 -17.62
C ILE A 70 5.39 -8.74 -17.18
N ALA A 71 4.99 -7.52 -17.56
CA ALA A 71 5.67 -6.30 -17.17
C ALA A 71 5.64 -6.05 -15.64
N PHE A 72 4.67 -6.58 -14.90
CA PHE A 72 4.66 -6.48 -13.43
C PHE A 72 5.57 -7.51 -12.72
N LEU A 73 6.08 -8.53 -13.41
CA LEU A 73 6.90 -9.58 -12.79
C LEU A 73 8.14 -9.08 -12.03
N PRO A 74 8.91 -8.09 -12.52
CA PRO A 74 10.04 -7.55 -11.78
C PRO A 74 9.65 -7.00 -10.41
N MET A 75 8.48 -6.37 -10.30
CA MET A 75 7.96 -5.89 -9.02
C MET A 75 7.66 -7.04 -8.07
N ILE A 76 7.04 -8.12 -8.56
CA ILE A 76 6.78 -9.32 -7.76
C ILE A 76 8.09 -9.94 -7.27
N GLY A 77 9.10 -10.03 -8.15
CA GLY A 77 10.44 -10.52 -7.76
C GLY A 77 11.08 -9.67 -6.66
N ALA A 78 10.98 -8.34 -6.77
CA ALA A 78 11.46 -7.41 -5.75
C ALA A 78 10.71 -7.55 -4.41
N ILE A 79 9.39 -7.73 -4.45
CA ILE A 79 8.56 -8.01 -3.28
C ILE A 79 9.00 -9.31 -2.63
N MET A 80 9.17 -10.40 -3.38
CA MET A 80 9.58 -11.69 -2.84
C MET A 80 10.97 -11.63 -2.18
N LEU A 81 11.91 -10.95 -2.84
CA LEU A 81 13.28 -10.78 -2.32
C LEU A 81 13.28 -10.04 -0.97
N THR A 82 12.54 -8.93 -0.90
CA THR A 82 12.51 -8.12 0.33
C THR A 82 11.62 -8.75 1.40
N ALA A 83 10.50 -9.37 1.05
CA ALA A 83 9.64 -10.06 2.00
C ALA A 83 10.39 -11.16 2.74
N THR A 84 11.12 -12.01 2.02
CA THR A 84 11.91 -13.12 2.62
C THR A 84 13.08 -12.62 3.44
N THR A 85 13.83 -11.64 2.92
CA THR A 85 15.02 -11.11 3.60
C THR A 85 14.67 -10.28 4.83
N SER A 86 13.56 -9.54 4.78
CA SER A 86 13.18 -8.60 5.83
C SER A 86 12.64 -9.27 7.09
N THR A 87 11.81 -10.29 6.94
CA THR A 87 11.28 -11.08 8.07
C THR A 87 12.38 -11.91 8.71
N ALA A 88 13.27 -12.53 7.91
CA ALA A 88 14.35 -13.37 8.43
C ALA A 88 15.48 -12.57 9.10
N LEU A 89 15.86 -11.40 8.55
CA LEU A 89 17.07 -10.69 8.99
C LEU A 89 16.80 -9.36 9.68
N LEU A 90 15.81 -8.59 9.23
CA LEU A 90 15.60 -7.22 9.72
C LEU A 90 14.69 -7.21 10.94
N LEU A 91 13.55 -7.90 10.87
CA LEU A 91 12.57 -7.92 11.95
C LEU A 91 13.17 -8.38 13.31
N PRO A 92 13.97 -9.47 13.39
CA PRO A 92 14.54 -9.93 14.65
C PRO A 92 15.72 -9.08 15.15
N ARG A 93 16.31 -8.21 14.31
CA ARG A 93 17.52 -7.44 14.66
C ARG A 93 17.22 -5.99 14.98
N ILE A 94 16.32 -5.34 14.23
CA ILE A 94 16.05 -3.90 14.32
C ILE A 94 14.57 -3.58 14.55
N GLY A 95 13.72 -4.60 14.72
CA GLY A 95 12.29 -4.46 14.94
C GLY A 95 11.53 -3.99 13.70
N ALA A 96 10.24 -3.73 13.87
CA ALA A 96 9.34 -3.45 12.74
C ALA A 96 9.37 -2.00 12.24
N ARG A 97 9.61 -1.04 13.14
CA ARG A 97 9.49 0.40 12.85
C ARG A 97 10.37 0.84 11.68
N ILE A 98 11.66 0.51 11.71
CA ILE A 98 12.64 1.00 10.74
C ILE A 98 12.38 0.40 9.35
N PRO A 99 12.28 -0.93 9.17
CA PRO A 99 12.03 -1.52 7.86
C PRO A 99 10.71 -1.07 7.22
N VAL A 100 9.63 -0.98 8.00
CA VAL A 100 8.31 -0.54 7.48
C VAL A 100 8.38 0.92 7.04
N THR A 101 9.01 1.79 7.84
CA THR A 101 9.18 3.21 7.46
C THR A 101 10.00 3.36 6.20
N ILE A 102 11.12 2.61 6.07
CA ILE A 102 11.94 2.60 4.85
C ILE A 102 11.13 2.09 3.66
N GLY A 103 10.35 1.02 3.85
CA GLY A 103 9.52 0.46 2.79
C GLY A 103 8.46 1.44 2.28
N LEU A 104 7.84 2.20 3.17
CA LEU A 104 6.87 3.25 2.82
C LEU A 104 7.55 4.42 2.09
N ILE A 105 8.75 4.82 2.50
CA ILE A 105 9.55 5.84 1.79
C ILE A 105 9.93 5.35 0.39
N LEU A 106 10.37 4.10 0.25
CA LEU A 106 10.66 3.49 -1.06
C LEU A 106 9.41 3.45 -1.93
N GLY A 107 8.24 3.12 -1.36
CA GLY A 107 6.95 3.23 -2.04
C GLY A 107 6.71 4.64 -2.58
N ALA A 108 6.89 5.67 -1.75
CA ALA A 108 6.76 7.07 -2.19
C ALA A 108 7.75 7.45 -3.30
N VAL A 109 9.01 7.02 -3.21
CA VAL A 109 10.02 7.25 -4.26
C VAL A 109 9.61 6.56 -5.57
N GLY A 110 9.13 5.32 -5.49
CA GLY A 110 8.58 4.61 -6.65
C GLY A 110 7.43 5.36 -7.31
N MET A 111 6.55 5.97 -6.51
CA MET A 111 5.47 6.81 -7.03
C MET A 111 6.01 8.04 -7.75
N VAL A 112 6.99 8.73 -7.16
CA VAL A 112 7.63 9.89 -7.78
C VAL A 112 8.30 9.51 -9.11
N LEU A 113 8.94 8.34 -9.20
CA LEU A 113 9.47 7.85 -10.47
C LEU A 113 8.37 7.66 -11.53
N PHE A 114 7.20 7.16 -11.14
CA PHE A 114 6.06 7.02 -12.06
C PHE A 114 5.44 8.36 -12.49
N THR A 115 5.64 9.46 -11.75
CA THR A 115 5.19 10.80 -12.19
C THR A 115 5.92 11.30 -13.43
N GLN A 116 7.10 10.74 -13.72
CA GLN A 116 7.95 11.09 -14.87
C GLN A 116 7.57 10.31 -16.14
N LEU A 117 6.52 9.47 -16.08
CA LEU A 117 6.02 8.74 -17.23
C LEU A 117 5.33 9.69 -18.22
N GLY A 118 5.76 9.64 -19.47
CA GLY A 118 5.24 10.40 -20.60
C GLY A 118 4.73 9.49 -21.72
N VAL A 119 4.38 10.09 -22.86
CA VAL A 119 3.83 9.36 -24.02
C VAL A 119 4.91 8.52 -24.72
N ASP A 120 6.15 9.01 -24.79
CA ASP A 120 7.26 8.38 -25.51
C ASP A 120 8.27 7.66 -24.59
N THR A 121 7.81 7.22 -23.42
CA THR A 121 8.71 6.72 -22.38
C THR A 121 9.05 5.24 -22.59
N SER A 122 10.34 4.91 -22.50
CA SER A 122 10.77 3.50 -22.53
C SER A 122 10.51 2.79 -21.22
N TYR A 123 9.98 1.57 -21.32
CA TYR A 123 9.71 0.68 -20.19
C TYR A 123 10.95 0.46 -19.31
N VAL A 124 12.11 0.18 -19.93
CA VAL A 124 13.34 -0.20 -19.21
C VAL A 124 13.90 0.96 -18.39
N THR A 125 13.75 2.20 -18.87
CA THR A 125 14.40 3.36 -18.24
C THR A 125 13.54 4.04 -17.18
N HIS A 126 12.21 3.96 -17.27
CA HIS A 126 11.32 4.67 -16.34
C HIS A 126 10.35 3.76 -15.59
N VAL A 127 9.76 2.77 -16.26
CA VAL A 127 8.78 1.87 -15.61
C VAL A 127 9.50 0.85 -14.74
N LEU A 128 10.54 0.19 -15.27
CA LEU A 128 11.26 -0.87 -14.57
C LEU A 128 11.90 -0.40 -13.26
N PRO A 129 12.61 0.75 -13.19
CA PRO A 129 13.15 1.24 -11.93
C PRO A 129 12.05 1.58 -10.91
N GLY A 130 10.95 2.20 -11.35
CA GLY A 130 9.79 2.48 -10.50
C GLY A 130 9.17 1.21 -9.93
N LEU A 131 9.01 0.16 -10.75
CA LEU A 131 8.51 -1.15 -10.33
C LEU A 131 9.42 -1.83 -9.32
N LEU A 132 10.74 -1.80 -9.55
CA LEU A 132 11.71 -2.39 -8.62
C LEU A 132 11.70 -1.66 -7.28
N VAL A 133 11.82 -0.32 -7.29
CA VAL A 133 11.83 0.49 -6.06
C VAL A 133 10.52 0.33 -5.28
N THR A 134 9.38 0.40 -5.97
CA THR A 134 8.07 0.17 -5.35
C THR A 134 7.98 -1.25 -4.78
N GLY A 135 8.36 -2.27 -5.54
CA GLY A 135 8.30 -3.67 -5.12
C GLY A 135 9.17 -3.96 -3.89
N LEU A 136 10.40 -3.43 -3.86
CA LEU A 136 11.29 -3.52 -2.69
C LEU A 136 10.64 -2.87 -1.46
N GLY A 137 10.00 -1.72 -1.64
CA GLY A 137 9.30 -1.03 -0.55
C GLY A 137 8.10 -1.80 -0.03
N LEU A 138 7.26 -2.32 -0.93
CA LEU A 138 6.06 -3.07 -0.56
C LEU A 138 6.38 -4.39 0.14
N GLY A 139 7.42 -5.11 -0.29
CA GLY A 139 7.82 -6.36 0.37
C GLY A 139 8.25 -6.14 1.82
N LEU A 140 8.95 -5.04 2.11
CA LEU A 140 9.28 -4.63 3.48
C LEU A 140 8.02 -4.32 4.30
N VAL A 141 7.09 -3.55 3.75
CA VAL A 141 5.89 -3.11 4.47
C VAL A 141 4.96 -4.29 4.75
N PHE A 142 4.59 -5.04 3.71
CA PHE A 142 3.60 -6.10 3.85
C PHE A 142 4.14 -7.24 4.71
N ALA A 143 5.33 -7.78 4.41
CA ALA A 143 5.82 -8.96 5.11
C ALA A 143 5.96 -8.72 6.62
N ILE A 144 6.59 -7.61 7.00
CA ILE A 144 6.76 -7.26 8.41
C ILE A 144 5.43 -6.90 9.07
N SER A 145 4.55 -6.18 8.39
CA SER A 145 3.26 -5.81 8.98
C SER A 145 2.32 -7.01 9.14
N PHE A 146 2.38 -8.01 8.26
CA PHE A 146 1.67 -9.28 8.42
C PHE A 146 2.20 -10.06 9.61
N GLU A 147 3.52 -10.16 9.75
CA GLU A 147 4.14 -10.88 10.85
C GLU A 147 3.87 -10.20 12.20
N VAL A 148 4.06 -8.88 12.29
CA VAL A 148 3.79 -8.10 13.50
C VAL A 148 2.31 -8.06 13.85
N GLY A 149 1.44 -8.00 12.84
CA GLY A 149 -0.01 -8.01 13.02
C GLY A 149 -0.55 -9.35 13.52
N THR A 150 0.21 -10.43 13.42
CA THR A 150 -0.17 -11.78 13.86
C THR A 150 0.68 -12.32 15.03
N MET A 151 1.86 -11.73 15.29
CA MET A 151 2.74 -12.10 16.41
C MET A 151 2.07 -11.86 17.77
N GLY A 152 2.18 -12.84 18.68
CA GLY A 152 1.67 -12.77 20.05
C GLY A 152 0.15 -12.82 20.16
N VAL A 153 -0.54 -13.22 19.08
CA VAL A 153 -1.98 -13.47 19.09
C VAL A 153 -2.18 -14.91 19.56
N GLU A 154 -3.01 -15.12 20.58
CA GLU A 154 -3.33 -16.46 21.06
C GLU A 154 -3.91 -17.30 19.91
N LYS A 155 -3.68 -18.62 19.91
CA LYS A 155 -4.12 -19.51 18.81
C LYS A 155 -5.63 -19.38 18.50
N HIS A 156 -6.44 -19.00 19.48
CA HIS A 156 -7.87 -18.79 19.33
C HIS A 156 -8.24 -17.48 18.59
N ASP A 157 -7.36 -16.47 18.64
CA ASP A 157 -7.56 -15.14 18.05
C ASP A 157 -6.84 -14.95 16.70
N ALA A 158 -6.02 -15.92 16.27
CA ALA A 158 -5.25 -15.83 15.02
C ALA A 158 -6.14 -15.61 13.78
N GLY A 159 -7.33 -16.21 13.78
CA GLY A 159 -8.34 -16.00 12.73
C GLY A 159 -8.84 -14.56 12.67
N VAL A 160 -9.06 -13.94 13.83
CA VAL A 160 -9.50 -12.54 13.96
C VAL A 160 -8.40 -11.59 13.48
N ALA A 161 -7.14 -11.82 13.88
CA ALA A 161 -6.01 -11.00 13.44
C ALA A 161 -5.82 -11.04 11.92
N SER A 162 -5.91 -12.23 11.31
CA SER A 162 -5.85 -12.38 9.85
C SER A 162 -7.02 -11.70 9.14
N ALA A 163 -8.25 -11.88 9.65
CA ALA A 163 -9.44 -11.22 9.15
C ALA A 163 -9.31 -9.69 9.22
N MET A 164 -8.71 -9.15 10.28
CA MET A 164 -8.43 -7.73 10.41
C MET A 164 -7.45 -7.22 9.38
N VAL A 165 -6.35 -7.94 9.13
CA VAL A 165 -5.41 -7.51 8.09
C VAL A 165 -6.12 -7.48 6.73
N ASN A 166 -6.86 -8.53 6.38
CA ASN A 166 -7.56 -8.59 5.10
C ASN A 166 -8.59 -7.47 4.97
N THR A 167 -9.42 -7.27 6.00
CA THR A 167 -10.43 -6.21 6.04
C THR A 167 -9.79 -4.83 5.87
N THR A 168 -8.72 -4.57 6.62
CA THR A 168 -7.98 -3.32 6.56
C THR A 168 -7.38 -3.07 5.17
N GLN A 169 -6.88 -4.13 4.51
CA GLN A 169 -6.36 -4.08 3.16
C GLN A 169 -7.46 -3.75 2.13
N GLN A 170 -8.62 -4.41 2.24
CA GLN A 170 -9.75 -4.22 1.32
C GLN A 170 -10.42 -2.86 1.50
N VAL A 171 -10.58 -2.41 2.74
CA VAL A 171 -11.06 -1.06 3.06
C VAL A 171 -10.08 -0.02 2.53
N GLY A 172 -8.78 -0.20 2.76
CA GLY A 172 -7.74 0.66 2.19
C GLY A 172 -7.79 0.69 0.67
N GLY A 173 -7.78 -0.47 0.00
CA GLY A 173 -7.83 -0.58 -1.45
C GLY A 173 -9.08 0.06 -2.06
N SER A 174 -10.25 -0.14 -1.47
CA SER A 174 -11.51 0.48 -1.94
C SER A 174 -11.52 2.00 -1.78
N ILE A 175 -11.08 2.52 -0.64
CA ILE A 175 -10.98 3.98 -0.44
C ILE A 175 -9.95 4.58 -1.39
N GLY A 176 -8.78 3.95 -1.52
CA GLY A 176 -7.71 4.41 -2.40
C GLY A 176 -8.11 4.43 -3.86
N THR A 177 -8.71 3.35 -4.36
CA THR A 177 -9.20 3.29 -5.74
C THR A 177 -10.26 4.34 -6.03
N ALA A 178 -11.26 4.50 -5.15
CA ALA A 178 -12.31 5.50 -5.34
C ALA A 178 -11.77 6.93 -5.30
N LEU A 179 -10.92 7.26 -4.31
CA LEU A 179 -10.31 8.56 -4.15
C LEU A 179 -9.42 8.90 -5.34
N LEU A 180 -8.47 8.03 -5.67
CA LEU A 180 -7.51 8.29 -6.74
C LEU A 180 -8.17 8.29 -8.12
N SER A 181 -9.20 7.47 -8.35
CA SER A 181 -9.98 7.52 -9.60
C SER A 181 -10.75 8.83 -9.74
N THR A 182 -11.30 9.34 -8.64
CA THR A 182 -11.97 10.65 -8.63
C THR A 182 -10.97 11.78 -8.90
N ILE A 183 -9.79 11.73 -8.28
CA ILE A 183 -8.70 12.69 -8.52
C ILE A 183 -8.24 12.63 -9.97
N PHE A 184 -8.02 11.43 -10.51
CA PHE A 184 -7.66 11.21 -11.90
C PHE A 184 -8.69 11.82 -12.85
N ALA A 185 -9.97 11.48 -12.68
CA ALA A 185 -11.04 11.99 -13.53
C ALA A 185 -11.16 13.52 -13.45
N THR A 186 -10.99 14.09 -12.26
CA THR A 186 -11.00 15.54 -12.03
C THR A 186 -9.82 16.23 -12.71
N ALA A 187 -8.62 15.64 -12.63
CA ALA A 187 -7.42 16.16 -13.28
C ALA A 187 -7.55 16.12 -14.82
N VAL A 188 -8.05 15.01 -15.37
CA VAL A 188 -8.33 14.87 -16.81
C VAL A 188 -9.35 15.91 -17.27
N ALA A 189 -10.47 16.04 -16.56
CA ALA A 189 -11.52 17.01 -16.91
C ALA A 189 -10.98 18.45 -16.87
N SER A 190 -10.26 18.81 -15.80
CA SER A 190 -9.66 20.14 -15.65
C SER A 190 -8.69 20.45 -16.79
N PHE A 191 -7.82 19.51 -17.15
CA PHE A 191 -6.87 19.68 -18.25
C PHE A 191 -7.60 19.96 -19.59
N LEU A 192 -8.66 19.19 -19.88
CA LEU A 192 -9.43 19.35 -21.11
C LEU A 192 -10.17 20.68 -21.18
N THR A 193 -10.60 21.29 -20.06
CA THR A 193 -11.25 22.61 -20.08
C THR A 193 -10.32 23.73 -20.58
N THR A 194 -9.01 23.57 -20.40
CA THR A 194 -7.99 24.53 -20.81
C THR A 194 -7.36 24.21 -22.16
N ALA A 195 -7.68 23.06 -22.76
CA ALA A 195 -7.11 22.62 -24.02
C ALA A 195 -7.78 23.33 -25.21
N SER A 196 -6.97 23.80 -26.17
CA SER A 196 -7.49 24.47 -27.38
C SER A 196 -8.34 23.56 -28.27
N SER A 197 -8.07 22.24 -28.25
CA SER A 197 -8.75 21.22 -29.05
C SER A 197 -9.06 19.97 -28.21
N PRO A 198 -10.03 20.05 -27.28
CA PRO A 198 -10.28 19.01 -26.27
C PRO A 198 -10.79 17.69 -26.85
N GLU A 199 -11.42 17.73 -28.04
CA GLU A 199 -11.89 16.52 -28.73
C GLU A 199 -10.77 15.75 -29.46
N SER A 200 -9.59 16.37 -29.65
CA SER A 200 -8.51 15.74 -30.38
C SER A 200 -7.97 14.50 -29.64
N PRO A 201 -7.62 13.41 -30.36
CA PRO A 201 -7.04 12.22 -29.74
C PRO A 201 -5.76 12.53 -28.93
N MET A 202 -4.96 13.48 -29.40
CA MET A 202 -3.73 13.90 -28.73
C MET A 202 -4.02 14.64 -27.41
N ALA A 203 -5.02 15.53 -27.36
CA ALA A 203 -5.40 16.20 -26.12
C ALA A 203 -5.92 15.20 -25.08
N LYS A 204 -6.71 14.19 -25.50
CA LYS A 204 -7.20 13.13 -24.61
C LYS A 204 -6.05 12.27 -24.05
N ALA A 205 -5.07 11.92 -24.88
CA ALA A 205 -3.88 11.19 -24.43
C ALA A 205 -3.03 12.00 -23.44
N GLN A 206 -2.79 13.29 -23.72
CA GLN A 206 -2.06 14.18 -22.82
C GLN A 206 -2.80 14.39 -21.49
N ALA A 207 -4.13 14.56 -21.54
CA ALA A 207 -4.95 14.68 -20.34
C ALA A 207 -4.87 13.41 -19.48
N ALA A 208 -4.89 12.22 -20.09
CA ALA A 208 -4.75 10.94 -19.38
C ALA A 208 -3.37 10.82 -18.70
N VAL A 209 -2.29 11.14 -19.41
CA VAL A 209 -0.93 11.15 -18.83
C VAL A 209 -0.81 12.14 -17.69
N HIS A 210 -1.38 13.34 -17.83
CA HIS A 210 -1.45 14.31 -16.74
C HIS A 210 -2.23 13.74 -15.54
N GLY A 211 -3.39 13.12 -15.78
CA GLY A 211 -4.17 12.46 -14.75
C GLY A 211 -3.40 11.37 -14.02
N TYR A 212 -2.65 10.52 -14.73
CA TYR A 212 -1.80 9.50 -14.13
C TYR A 212 -0.72 10.13 -13.25
N SER A 213 -0.03 11.16 -13.74
CA SER A 213 0.99 11.87 -12.97
C SER A 213 0.42 12.49 -11.68
N VAL A 214 -0.75 13.13 -11.76
CA VAL A 214 -1.44 13.67 -10.57
C VAL A 214 -1.81 12.55 -9.59
N ALA A 215 -2.36 11.43 -10.07
CA ALA A 215 -2.68 10.29 -9.22
C ALA A 215 -1.42 9.71 -8.54
N PHE A 216 -0.30 9.61 -9.25
CA PHE A 216 0.97 9.16 -8.67
C PHE A 216 1.51 10.12 -7.61
N TRP A 217 1.38 11.44 -7.78
CA TRP A 217 1.73 12.42 -6.73
C TRP A 217 0.89 12.24 -5.46
N TRP A 218 -0.42 12.03 -5.60
CA TRP A 218 -1.29 11.75 -4.46
C TRP A 218 -0.94 10.41 -3.79
N SER A 219 -0.64 9.37 -4.55
CA SER A 219 -0.13 8.11 -4.01
C SER A 219 1.21 8.28 -3.27
N ALA A 220 2.11 9.11 -3.79
CA ALA A 220 3.38 9.44 -3.13
C ALA A 220 3.13 10.11 -1.77
N LEU A 221 2.19 11.07 -1.72
CA LEU A 221 1.78 11.73 -0.48
C LEU A 221 1.18 10.73 0.52
N ILE A 222 0.31 9.81 0.07
CA ILE A 222 -0.27 8.78 0.94
C ILE A 222 0.84 7.90 1.54
N PHE A 223 1.82 7.47 0.74
CA PHE A 223 2.96 6.72 1.25
C PHE A 223 3.83 7.52 2.24
N LEU A 224 4.05 8.80 2.00
CA LEU A 224 4.80 9.66 2.94
C LEU A 224 4.05 9.86 4.25
N VAL A 225 2.74 10.10 4.20
CA VAL A 225 1.89 10.17 5.40
C VAL A 225 1.92 8.85 6.16
N ALA A 226 1.85 7.71 5.44
CA ALA A 226 2.02 6.40 6.04
C ALA A 226 3.40 6.25 6.72
N ALA A 227 4.48 6.66 6.05
CA ALA A 227 5.83 6.58 6.61
C ALA A 227 5.97 7.39 7.90
N VAL A 228 5.42 8.61 7.93
CA VAL A 228 5.43 9.46 9.12
C VAL A 228 4.58 8.85 10.23
N THR A 229 3.35 8.44 9.94
CA THR A 229 2.44 7.87 10.94
C THR A 229 2.98 6.56 11.51
N CYS A 230 3.39 5.60 10.69
CA CYS A 230 4.01 4.35 11.14
C CYS A 230 5.32 4.62 11.87
N GLY A 231 6.13 5.56 11.39
CA GLY A 231 7.37 5.97 12.04
C GLY A 231 7.18 6.60 13.42
N LEU A 232 6.04 7.25 13.69
CA LEU A 232 5.70 7.83 14.99
C LEU A 232 4.97 6.84 15.92
N VAL A 233 4.13 5.99 15.35
CA VAL A 233 3.31 5.03 16.10
C VAL A 233 4.12 3.80 16.45
N MET A 234 4.78 3.12 15.52
CA MET A 234 5.46 1.85 15.80
C MET A 234 6.64 2.04 16.76
N SER A 235 6.77 1.16 17.75
CA SER A 235 7.89 1.12 18.67
C SER A 235 9.02 0.24 18.11
N SER A 236 10.28 0.61 18.40
CA SER A 236 11.45 -0.17 17.99
C SER A 236 11.72 -1.41 18.87
N ARG A 237 10.80 -1.77 19.77
CA ARG A 237 11.00 -2.91 20.67
C ARG A 237 10.96 -4.20 19.85
N LEU A 238 12.01 -5.00 20.01
CA LEU A 238 12.07 -6.35 19.44
C LEU A 238 10.87 -7.16 19.97
N PRO A 239 10.25 -8.02 19.14
CA PRO A 239 9.23 -8.92 19.63
C PRO A 239 9.79 -9.72 20.80
N GLU A 240 9.20 -9.57 21.99
CA GLU A 240 9.59 -10.38 23.15
C GLU A 240 9.27 -11.84 22.79
N HIS A 241 10.30 -12.66 22.73
CA HIS A 241 10.15 -14.09 22.55
C HIS A 241 9.53 -14.64 23.83
N ASP A 242 8.30 -15.13 23.74
CA ASP A 242 7.68 -15.87 24.84
C ASP A 242 8.56 -17.09 25.16
N PRO A 243 9.20 -17.15 26.34
CA PRO A 243 10.12 -18.22 26.69
C PRO A 243 9.47 -19.61 26.69
N ASP A 244 8.12 -19.68 26.68
CA ASP A 244 7.36 -20.92 26.68
C ASP A 244 7.06 -21.47 25.27
N VAL A 245 7.44 -20.77 24.19
CA VAL A 245 7.23 -21.23 22.81
C VAL A 245 8.53 -21.86 22.28
N PRO A 246 8.61 -23.21 22.14
CA PRO A 246 9.83 -23.87 21.69
C PRO A 246 10.22 -23.42 20.27
N ARG A 247 11.51 -23.13 20.09
CA ARG A 247 12.10 -22.81 18.78
C ARG A 247 11.86 -23.97 17.83
N VAL A 248 11.07 -23.74 16.79
CA VAL A 248 11.02 -24.66 15.64
C VAL A 248 12.38 -24.53 14.96
N ALA A 249 13.27 -25.48 15.23
CA ALA A 249 14.53 -25.61 14.52
C ALA A 249 14.21 -25.93 13.05
N VAL A 250 14.61 -25.02 12.16
CA VAL A 250 14.72 -25.26 10.71
C VAL A 250 16.18 -25.49 10.40
#